data_AF-A0A2V3J618-F1
#
_entry.id   AF-A0A2V3J618-F1
#
_cell.length_a   1.000
_cell.length_b   1.000
_cell.length_c   1.000
_cell.angle_alpha   90.00
_cell.angle_beta   90.00
_cell.angle_gamma   90.00
#
_symmetry.space_group_name_H-M   'P 1'
#
loop_
_entity.id
_entity.type
_entity.pdbx_description
1 polymer ?
#
loop_
_entity_poly.entity_id
_entity_poly.type
_entity_poly.pdbx_seq_one_letter_code
_entity_poly.pdbx_strand_id
1 'polypeptide(L)'
;MLSENQKEVIKNRINAETDIPFLRESTEDRVIKSVIETLNPHIEPALRQICPTPYVDCIKIALTEGIPTEERRLQISAILREQLVDPLADQLNGKLDMALIPESMELRVLEVFAKKIVDEFVEWTVAEIDERMGISLSASREAAGF
;
A
#
# COMPACT_ATOMS: atom_id res chain seq x y z
N MET A 1 -6.53 8.48 8.78
CA MET A 1 -5.64 7.49 8.15
C MET A 1 -4.56 8.18 7.31
N LEU A 2 -4.97 9.14 6.47
CA LEU A 2 -4.08 9.95 5.63
C LEU A 2 -3.49 11.14 6.40
N SER A 3 -2.26 11.52 6.06
CA SER A 3 -1.61 12.74 6.56
C SER A 3 -2.20 14.01 5.94
N GLU A 4 -1.88 15.18 6.50
CA GLU A 4 -2.29 16.48 5.93
C GLU A 4 -1.82 16.65 4.49
N ASN A 5 -0.57 16.27 4.21
CA ASN A 5 0.02 16.38 2.89
C ASN A 5 -0.70 15.48 1.87
N GLN A 6 -0.99 14.23 2.23
CA GLN A 6 -1.75 13.32 1.39
C GLN A 6 -3.18 13.78 1.13
N LYS A 7 -3.84 14.39 2.12
CA LYS A 7 -5.17 14.99 1.94
C LYS A 7 -5.13 16.14 0.93
N GLU A 8 -4.12 17.01 0.98
CA GLU A 8 -3.98 18.11 0.02
C GLU A 8 -3.68 17.61 -1.41
N VAL A 9 -2.86 16.57 -1.56
CA VAL A 9 -2.62 15.93 -2.86
C VAL A 9 -3.91 15.37 -3.46
N ILE A 10 -4.70 14.64 -2.66
CA ILE A 10 -5.99 14.08 -3.11
C ILE A 10 -6.96 15.21 -3.46
N LYS A 11 -7.03 16.26 -2.64
CA LYS A 11 -7.87 17.44 -2.88
C LYS A 11 -7.54 18.07 -4.24
N ASN A 12 -6.26 18.34 -4.51
CA ASN A 12 -5.83 18.95 -5.77
C ASN A 12 -6.18 18.08 -6.99
N ARG A 13 -6.04 16.76 -6.88
CA ARG A 13 -6.43 15.83 -7.97
C ARG A 13 -7.94 15.82 -8.19
N ILE A 14 -8.73 15.74 -7.12
CA ILE A 14 -10.19 15.78 -7.24
C ILE A 14 -10.64 17.10 -7.86
N ASN A 15 -10.07 18.22 -7.43
CA ASN A 15 -10.40 19.55 -7.97
C ASN A 15 -9.97 19.74 -9.43
N ALA A 16 -8.92 19.04 -9.88
CA ALA A 16 -8.51 19.09 -11.29
C ALA A 16 -9.40 18.25 -12.21
N GLU A 17 -10.01 17.18 -11.68
CA GLU A 17 -10.84 16.24 -12.44
C GLU A 17 -12.35 16.51 -12.30
N THR A 18 -12.75 17.20 -11.23
CA THR A 18 -14.13 17.55 -10.92
C THR A 18 -14.26 19.06 -11.09
N ASP A 19 -15.15 19.48 -11.98
CA ASP A 19 -15.64 20.86 -12.07
C ASP A 19 -17.08 20.84 -11.59
N ILE A 20 -17.33 21.34 -10.37
CA ILE A 20 -18.69 21.39 -9.80
C ILE A 20 -19.43 22.60 -10.41
N PRO A 21 -20.46 22.35 -11.25
CA PRO A 21 -21.18 23.42 -11.90
C PRO A 21 -21.73 24.43 -10.89
N PHE A 22 -21.66 25.72 -11.23
CA PHE A 22 -22.17 26.85 -10.44
C PHE A 22 -21.39 27.19 -9.16
N LEU A 23 -20.26 26.52 -8.88
CA LEU A 23 -19.34 26.95 -7.82
C LEU A 23 -18.18 27.78 -8.38
N ARG A 24 -17.67 28.68 -7.54
CA ARG A 24 -16.36 29.31 -7.79
C ARG A 24 -15.30 28.35 -7.28
N GLU A 25 -14.15 28.31 -7.95
CA GLU A 25 -13.00 27.46 -7.60
C GLU A 25 -12.62 27.52 -6.11
N SER A 26 -12.64 28.70 -5.48
CA SER A 26 -12.34 28.85 -4.05
C SER A 26 -13.42 28.27 -3.11
N THR A 27 -14.65 28.13 -3.59
CA THR A 27 -15.75 27.49 -2.86
C THR A 27 -15.70 25.99 -3.05
N GLU A 28 -15.38 25.54 -4.27
CA GLU A 28 -15.15 24.15 -4.60
C GLU A 28 -14.00 23.54 -3.79
N ASP A 29 -12.85 24.22 -3.72
CA ASP A 29 -11.68 23.80 -2.91
C ASP A 29 -12.07 23.56 -1.44
N ARG A 30 -12.87 24.47 -0.86
CA ARG A 30 -13.36 24.34 0.52
C ARG A 30 -14.31 23.17 0.70
N VAL A 31 -15.22 22.96 -0.26
CA VAL A 31 -16.17 21.84 -0.22
C VAL A 31 -15.43 20.51 -0.30
N ILE A 32 -14.52 20.36 -1.27
CA ILE A 32 -13.71 19.14 -1.44
C ILE A 32 -12.88 18.88 -0.18
N LYS A 33 -12.21 19.90 0.37
CA LYS A 33 -11.44 19.77 1.62
C LYS A 33 -12.31 19.28 2.77
N SER A 34 -13.47 19.89 2.97
CA SER A 34 -14.40 19.49 4.04
C SER A 34 -14.87 18.04 3.89
N VAL A 35 -15.13 17.60 2.66
CA VAL A 35 -15.50 16.20 2.37
C VAL A 35 -14.34 15.26 2.70
N ILE A 36 -13.11 15.56 2.27
CA ILE A 36 -11.93 14.73 2.56
C ILE A 36 -11.67 14.63 4.07
N GLU A 37 -11.78 15.75 4.80
CA GLU A 37 -11.63 15.77 6.26
C GLU A 37 -12.68 14.91 6.96
N THR A 38 -13.92 14.97 6.47
CA THR A 38 -15.03 14.15 6.98
C THR A 38 -14.80 12.66 6.68
N LEU A 39 -14.30 12.32 5.50
CA LEU A 39 -14.10 10.93 5.08
C LEU A 39 -12.89 10.26 5.73
N ASN A 40 -11.78 10.98 5.93
CA ASN A 40 -10.51 10.43 6.41
C ASN A 40 -10.61 9.53 7.67
N PRO A 41 -11.37 9.87 8.73
CA PRO A 41 -11.52 8.99 9.89
C PRO A 41 -12.31 7.71 9.60
N HIS A 42 -13.12 7.67 8.52
CA HIS A 42 -13.94 6.52 8.16
C HIS A 42 -13.25 5.54 7.20
N ILE A 43 -12.15 5.94 6.54
CA ILE A 43 -11.47 5.08 5.56
C ILE A 43 -10.93 3.81 6.20
N GLU A 44 -10.21 3.91 7.32
CA GLU A 44 -9.65 2.73 8.00
C GLU A 44 -10.75 1.77 8.49
N PRO A 45 -11.80 2.24 9.21
CA PRO A 45 -12.94 1.39 9.57
C PRO A 45 -13.59 0.70 8.37
N ALA A 46 -13.76 1.40 7.25
CA ALA A 46 -14.34 0.82 6.04
C ALA A 46 -13.43 -0.26 5.44
N LEU A 47 -12.12 -0.03 5.37
CA LEU A 47 -11.16 -1.02 4.89
C LEU A 47 -11.17 -2.28 5.76
N ARG A 48 -11.25 -2.15 7.09
CA ARG A 48 -11.30 -3.29 8.01
C ARG A 48 -12.57 -4.15 7.87
N GLN A 49 -13.63 -3.65 7.24
CA GLN A 49 -14.84 -4.44 6.97
C GLN A 49 -14.68 -5.40 5.78
N ILE A 50 -13.77 -5.08 4.85
CA ILE A 50 -13.60 -5.83 3.60
C ILE A 50 -12.26 -6.56 3.53
N CYS A 51 -11.24 -6.04 4.22
CA CYS A 51 -9.89 -6.57 4.22
C CYS A 51 -9.54 -7.13 5.61
N PRO A 52 -8.88 -8.31 5.67
CA PRO A 52 -8.27 -8.77 6.90
C PRO A 52 -7.28 -7.75 7.46
N THR A 53 -7.21 -7.66 8.79
CA THR A 53 -6.36 -6.71 9.55
C THR A 53 -4.93 -6.59 9.02
N PRO A 54 -4.18 -7.68 8.73
CA PRO A 54 -2.81 -7.59 8.25
C PRO A 54 -2.65 -6.73 6.98
N TYR A 55 -3.60 -6.84 6.03
CA TYR A 55 -3.55 -6.05 4.80
C TYR A 55 -3.85 -4.58 5.02
N VAL A 56 -4.76 -4.27 5.96
CA VAL A 56 -5.03 -2.88 6.36
C VAL A 56 -3.78 -2.27 7.00
N ASP A 57 -3.08 -3.04 7.82
CA ASP A 57 -1.85 -2.59 8.47
C ASP A 57 -0.72 -2.38 7.44
N CYS A 58 -0.61 -3.24 6.42
CA CYS A 58 0.30 -3.00 5.27
C CYS A 58 -0.03 -1.69 4.54
N ILE A 59 -1.31 -1.39 4.28
CA ILE A 59 -1.73 -0.13 3.64
C ILE A 59 -1.34 1.07 4.52
N LYS A 60 -1.54 0.98 5.84
CA LYS A 60 -1.16 2.05 6.76
C LYS A 60 0.36 2.31 6.74
N ILE A 61 1.17 1.26 6.78
CA ILE A 61 2.63 1.37 6.68
C ILE A 61 3.01 1.96 5.32
N ALA A 62 2.38 1.50 4.23
CA ALA A 62 2.62 2.01 2.87
C ALA A 62 2.38 3.53 2.77
N LEU A 63 1.35 4.02 3.46
CA LEU A 63 0.95 5.44 3.49
C LEU A 63 1.67 6.26 4.57
N THR A 64 2.51 5.66 5.41
CA THR A 64 3.17 6.42 6.49
C THR A 64 4.31 7.28 5.94
N GLU A 65 4.19 8.59 6.07
CA GLU A 65 5.22 9.54 5.67
C GLU A 65 6.39 9.56 6.66
N GLY A 66 7.60 9.83 6.17
CA GLY A 66 8.81 9.95 6.99
C GLY A 66 9.51 8.63 7.34
N ILE A 67 8.94 7.48 6.97
CA ILE A 67 9.61 6.18 7.08
C ILE A 67 10.43 5.93 5.80
N PRO A 68 11.74 5.59 5.91
CA PRO A 68 12.56 5.19 4.78
C PRO A 68 11.97 4.00 4.02
N THR A 69 12.12 3.99 2.70
CA THR A 69 11.64 2.91 1.82
C THR A 69 12.08 1.51 2.28
N GLU A 70 13.35 1.35 2.65
CA GLU A 70 13.89 0.08 3.16
C GLU A 70 13.18 -0.38 4.44
N GLU A 71 12.94 0.53 5.38
CA GLU A 71 12.26 0.21 6.63
C GLU A 71 10.79 -0.16 6.39
N ARG A 72 10.13 0.57 5.49
CA ARG A 72 8.75 0.29 5.06
C ARG A 72 8.62 -1.09 4.42
N ARG A 73 9.55 -1.45 3.53
CA ARG A 73 9.66 -2.79 2.92
C ARG A 73 9.78 -3.86 3.98
N LEU A 74 10.73 -3.69 4.92
CA LEU A 74 10.94 -4.66 6.00
C LEU A 74 9.68 -4.90 6.84
N GLN A 75 8.97 -3.82 7.20
CA GLN A 75 7.74 -3.93 7.99
C GLN A 75 6.61 -4.63 7.21
N ILE A 76 6.40 -4.29 5.94
CA ILE A 76 5.36 -4.91 5.10
C ILE A 76 5.71 -6.38 4.82
N SER A 77 6.96 -6.70 4.50
CA SER A 77 7.43 -8.07 4.29
C SER A 77 7.25 -8.91 5.54
N ALA A 78 7.50 -8.37 6.74
CA ALA A 78 7.28 -9.12 7.98
C ALA A 78 5.82 -9.55 8.13
N ILE A 79 4.88 -8.61 7.95
CA ILE A 79 3.44 -8.90 8.03
C ILE A 79 3.03 -9.93 6.97
N LEU A 80 3.44 -9.73 5.72
CA LEU A 80 3.02 -10.62 4.63
C LEU A 80 3.68 -11.99 4.72
N ARG A 81 4.90 -12.10 5.23
CA ARG A 81 5.53 -13.41 5.47
C ARG A 81 4.72 -14.24 6.45
N GLU A 82 4.30 -13.64 7.57
CA GLU A 82 3.48 -14.32 8.59
C GLU A 82 2.13 -14.79 8.05
N GLN A 83 1.60 -14.13 7.01
CA GLN A 83 0.29 -14.46 6.45
C GLN A 83 0.33 -15.33 5.19
N LEU A 84 1.44 -15.29 4.43
CA LEU A 84 1.51 -15.89 3.09
C LEU A 84 2.50 -17.06 2.99
N VAL A 85 3.54 -17.13 3.83
CA VAL A 85 4.59 -18.15 3.67
C VAL A 85 4.03 -19.55 3.88
N ASP A 86 3.38 -19.80 5.01
CA ASP A 86 2.88 -21.13 5.32
C ASP A 86 1.76 -21.56 4.35
N PRO A 87 0.73 -20.72 4.06
CA PRO A 87 -0.29 -21.10 3.09
C PRO A 87 0.26 -21.33 1.68
N LEU A 88 1.28 -20.57 1.26
CA LEU A 88 1.91 -20.76 -0.04
C LEU A 88 2.75 -22.03 -0.06
N ALA A 89 3.55 -22.29 0.98
CA ALA A 89 4.33 -23.51 1.11
C ALA A 89 3.41 -24.75 1.11
N ASP A 90 2.32 -24.73 1.89
CA ASP A 90 1.33 -25.81 1.94
C ASP A 90 0.64 -26.04 0.58
N GLN A 91 0.30 -24.95 -0.13
CA GLN A 91 -0.32 -25.07 -1.46
C GLN A 91 0.62 -25.63 -2.52
N LEU A 92 1.93 -25.43 -2.35
CA LEU A 92 2.98 -25.93 -3.23
C LEU A 92 3.43 -27.35 -2.84
N ASN A 93 3.29 -27.70 -1.56
CA ASN A 93 3.66 -29.00 -1.02
C ASN A 93 2.84 -30.12 -1.70
N GLY A 94 3.52 -31.12 -2.24
CA GLY A 94 2.91 -32.20 -3.01
C GLY A 94 2.41 -31.83 -4.42
N LYS A 95 2.48 -30.55 -4.83
CA LYS A 95 2.26 -30.12 -6.23
C LYS A 95 3.55 -29.88 -6.99
N LEU A 96 4.60 -29.46 -6.29
CA LEU A 96 5.96 -29.39 -6.80
C LEU A 96 6.70 -30.64 -6.34
N ASP A 97 6.95 -31.55 -7.28
CA ASP A 97 7.86 -32.68 -7.06
C ASP A 97 9.30 -32.17 -7.23
N MET A 98 10.05 -32.11 -6.14
CA MET A 98 11.45 -31.71 -6.17
C MET A 98 12.31 -32.98 -6.22
N ALA A 99 12.42 -33.58 -7.40
CA ALA A 99 13.14 -34.84 -7.65
C ALA A 99 14.59 -34.92 -7.13
N LEU A 100 15.21 -33.79 -6.75
CA LEU A 100 16.57 -33.72 -6.20
C LEU A 100 16.61 -33.51 -4.66
N ILE A 101 15.46 -33.37 -4.00
CA ILE A 101 15.36 -33.03 -2.58
C ILE A 101 14.62 -34.17 -1.86
N PRO A 102 15.12 -34.64 -0.70
CA PRO A 102 14.40 -35.62 0.10
C PRO A 102 13.04 -35.08 0.53
N GLU A 103 12.00 -35.92 0.49
CA GLU A 103 10.62 -35.58 0.87
C GLU A 103 10.53 -34.95 2.28
N SER A 104 11.36 -35.43 3.22
CA SER A 104 11.46 -34.87 4.59
C SER A 104 11.98 -33.44 4.66
N MET A 105 12.56 -32.91 3.58
CA MET A 105 13.09 -31.57 3.46
C MET A 105 12.31 -30.69 2.48
N GLU A 106 11.44 -31.25 1.64
CA GLU A 106 10.73 -30.49 0.61
C GLU A 106 9.94 -29.32 1.20
N LEU A 107 9.17 -29.55 2.27
CA LEU A 107 8.39 -28.49 2.92
C LEU A 107 9.27 -27.32 3.40
N ARG A 108 10.41 -27.62 4.05
CA ARG A 108 11.34 -26.58 4.53
C ARG A 108 11.94 -25.78 3.39
N VAL A 109 12.19 -26.43 2.25
CA VAL A 109 12.69 -25.76 1.05
C VAL A 109 11.60 -24.88 0.44
N LEU A 110 10.36 -25.37 0.36
CA LEU A 110 9.22 -24.59 -0.13
C LEU A 110 8.95 -23.36 0.75
N GLU A 111 9.05 -23.46 2.08
CA GLU A 111 8.97 -22.31 2.99
C GLU A 111 10.00 -21.23 2.66
N VAL A 112 11.25 -21.64 2.38
CA VAL A 112 12.33 -20.71 1.99
C VAL A 112 12.02 -20.03 0.65
N PHE A 113 11.53 -20.78 -0.33
CA PHE A 113 11.12 -20.22 -1.63
C PHE A 113 9.92 -19.28 -1.49
N ALA A 114 8.89 -19.70 -0.76
CA ALA A 114 7.70 -18.90 -0.49
C ALA A 114 8.08 -17.57 0.17
N LYS A 115 8.96 -17.61 1.19
CA LYS A 115 9.49 -16.41 1.82
C LYS A 115 10.20 -15.50 0.83
N LYS A 116 11.08 -16.03 -0.01
CA LYS A 116 11.82 -15.21 -0.97
C LYS A 116 10.91 -14.61 -2.04
N ILE A 117 9.89 -15.34 -2.50
CA ILE A 117 8.89 -14.83 -3.44
C ILE A 117 8.08 -13.69 -2.80
N VAL A 118 7.63 -13.85 -1.56
CA VAL A 118 6.93 -12.80 -0.82
C VAL A 118 7.81 -11.54 -0.70
N ASP A 119 9.10 -11.70 -0.43
CA ASP A 119 10.03 -10.58 -0.33
C ASP A 119 10.16 -9.79 -1.63
N GLU A 120 10.38 -10.48 -2.75
CA GLU A 120 10.49 -9.84 -4.07
C GLU A 120 9.18 -9.14 -4.46
N PHE A 121 8.04 -9.76 -4.16
CA PHE A 121 6.73 -9.17 -4.41
C PHE A 121 6.52 -7.86 -3.63
N VAL A 122 6.93 -7.84 -2.37
CA VAL A 122 6.85 -6.63 -1.53
C VAL A 122 7.83 -5.57 -2.01
N GLU A 123 9.05 -5.97 -2.38
CA GLU A 123 10.06 -5.05 -2.90
C GLU A 123 9.53 -4.28 -4.12
N TRP A 124 8.98 -4.99 -5.10
CA TRP A 124 8.40 -4.37 -6.30
C TRP A 124 7.19 -3.48 -5.96
N THR A 125 6.30 -3.96 -5.08
CA THR A 125 5.08 -3.22 -4.73
C THR A 125 5.40 -1.92 -3.99
N VAL A 126 6.31 -1.96 -3.01
CA VAL A 126 6.68 -0.77 -2.25
C VAL A 126 7.52 0.19 -3.10
N ALA A 127 8.39 -0.32 -3.99
CA ALA A 127 9.15 0.50 -4.93
C ALA A 127 8.21 1.33 -5.83
N GLU A 128 7.21 0.69 -6.45
CA GLU A 128 6.22 1.37 -7.30
C GLU A 128 5.40 2.40 -6.52
N ILE A 129 4.99 2.07 -5.28
CA ILE A 129 4.26 3.03 -4.42
C ILE A 129 5.13 4.24 -4.14
N ASP A 130 6.40 4.05 -3.76
CA ASP A 130 7.30 5.16 -3.45
C ASP A 130 7.63 6.00 -4.69
N GLU A 131 7.79 5.39 -5.85
CA GLU A 131 7.95 6.12 -7.12
C GLU A 131 6.72 6.97 -7.41
N ARG A 132 5.50 6.41 -7.33
CA ARG A 132 4.27 7.17 -7.59
C ARG A 132 4.00 8.24 -6.54
N MET A 133 4.33 7.99 -5.28
CA MET A 133 4.21 8.97 -4.21
C MET A 133 5.27 10.07 -4.36
N GLY A 134 6.51 9.73 -4.73
CA GLY A 134 7.58 10.67 -5.03
C GLY A 134 7.27 11.56 -6.23
N ILE A 135 6.79 10.97 -7.32
CA ILE A 135 6.31 11.68 -8.52
C ILE A 135 5.07 12.52 -8.19
N SER A 136 4.13 11.99 -7.38
CA SER A 136 2.95 12.76 -6.98
C SER A 136 3.32 13.97 -6.12
N LEU A 137 4.38 13.87 -5.30
CA LEU A 137 4.87 14.97 -4.48
C LEU A 137 5.65 16.01 -5.31
N SER A 138 6.44 15.59 -6.30
CA SER A 138 7.12 16.52 -7.21
C SER A 138 6.13 17.21 -8.15
N ALA A 139 5.17 16.48 -8.72
CA ALA A 139 4.11 17.04 -9.57
C ALA A 139 3.19 17.99 -8.80
N SER A 140 2.93 17.72 -7.51
CA SER A 140 2.14 18.63 -6.66
C SER A 140 2.92 19.90 -6.27
N ARG A 141 4.26 19.82 -6.14
CA ARG A 141 5.11 21.00 -5.92
C ARG A 141 5.18 21.90 -7.16
N GLU A 142 5.33 21.30 -8.34
CA GLU A 142 5.31 22.03 -9.61
C GLU A 142 3.94 22.67 -9.88
N ALA A 143 2.84 21.97 -9.60
CA ALA A 143 1.48 22.53 -9.71
C ALA A 143 1.18 23.63 -8.68
N ALA A 144 1.85 23.62 -7.52
CA ALA A 144 1.72 24.63 -6.48
C ALA A 144 2.63 25.87 -6.68
N GLY A 145 3.44 25.91 -7.73
CA GLY A 145 4.25 27.08 -8.10
C GLY A 145 5.44 27.37 -7.18
N PHE A 146 6.08 26.32 -6.64
CA PHE A 146 7.36 26.42 -5.91
C PHE A 146 8.52 25.85 -6.73
#